data_AF-A0A432M9Q3-F1
#
_entry.id   AF-A0A432M9Q3-F1
#
_cell.length_a   1.000
_cell.length_b   1.000
_cell.length_c   1.000
_cell.angle_alpha   90.00
_cell.angle_beta   90.00
_cell.angle_gamma   90.00
#
_symmetry.space_group_name_H-M   'P 1'
#
loop_
_entity.id
_entity.type
_entity.pdbx_description
1 polymer ?
#
loop_
_entity_poly.entity_id
_entity_poly.type
_entity_poly.pdbx_seq_one_letter_code
_entity_poly.pdbx_strand_id
1 'polypeptide(L)'
;MHRGVLMKSKVVLWCLITCALGGIAAVASASNQAVESEAEHEQMIATPNASSGSCGVERWSVKTGTDPDAGLVNLNNPVSQTISYLDSLTAPSSPPANSRVQPTETTLFVVDATLVEYKLESDSDYHLVLKDAQGNTMIAEIPDPACVGAGSPFAAGIQNARSEFDGKYTATTSFQTANIPVEVRGVGFFDFNHGQTGVAPNAIELHAVLDINFNPGSGGGDVPPVANFSDSTNGLTASFTNSSTDSDGTVVSSAWDFGDGSTSSVTSPSHTYATAGTYNVTLTVTDNGGKTGSKSSAVTVSSGGTGGGTQLLGNPGFEDNSTGSPWSMSSSVLCTNSSCTGETAHSGTGFAWLDGYGTTHTDTVSQAVSIPSGKTSATLSFWLHIDTAETSTTNAYDTLKVQVLDASGTVLGTVAQFSNLNAATDYQQHTVDLSAYIGQSITLQFIGTEDSQKQTSFVLDDVNLNVQ
;
A
#
# COMPACT_ATOMS: atom_id res chain seq x y z
N MET A 1 -51.50 64.21 -42.93
CA MET A 1 -51.51 63.54 -41.61
C MET A 1 -50.17 62.78 -41.50
N HIS A 2 -49.09 63.42 -41.03
CA HIS A 2 -48.58 63.40 -39.63
C HIS A 2 -48.40 61.97 -39.08
N ARG A 3 -47.23 61.43 -38.71
CA ARG A 3 -45.79 61.83 -38.58
C ARG A 3 -45.02 60.48 -38.63
N GLY A 4 -43.76 60.29 -39.05
CA GLY A 4 -42.61 61.18 -39.20
C GLY A 4 -41.40 60.72 -38.37
N VAL A 5 -40.83 59.54 -38.69
CA VAL A 5 -39.41 59.20 -38.89
C VAL A 5 -38.26 59.92 -38.10
N LEU A 6 -37.41 59.08 -37.48
CA LEU A 6 -35.93 59.12 -37.26
C LEU A 6 -35.21 60.02 -36.21
N MET A 7 -34.35 59.31 -35.45
CA MET A 7 -32.90 59.54 -35.16
C MET A 7 -32.36 60.57 -34.13
N LYS A 8 -31.35 60.04 -33.40
CA LYS A 8 -30.05 60.63 -32.99
C LYS A 8 -29.91 61.39 -31.66
N SER A 9 -29.13 60.74 -30.78
CA SER A 9 -27.91 61.19 -30.07
C SER A 9 -27.71 62.65 -29.62
N LYS A 10 -27.16 62.72 -28.39
CA LYS A 10 -26.00 63.49 -27.87
C LYS A 10 -26.28 64.69 -26.94
N VAL A 11 -25.45 64.74 -25.87
CA VAL A 11 -24.84 65.93 -25.19
C VAL A 11 -25.71 66.59 -24.09
N VAL A 12 -25.26 66.99 -22.88
CA VAL A 12 -24.02 66.85 -22.05
C VAL A 12 -24.23 67.67 -20.74
N LEU A 13 -23.39 67.40 -19.73
CA LEU A 13 -22.89 68.30 -18.65
C LEU A 13 -23.62 68.47 -17.28
N TRP A 14 -22.92 67.91 -16.28
CA TRP A 14 -22.41 68.51 -15.02
C TRP A 14 -23.35 69.14 -13.98
N CYS A 15 -23.21 68.64 -12.74
CA CYS A 15 -22.66 69.48 -11.66
C CYS A 15 -21.86 68.61 -10.66
N LEU A 16 -20.62 69.02 -10.38
CA LEU A 16 -19.75 68.50 -9.32
C LEU A 16 -20.14 69.13 -7.98
N ILE A 17 -19.95 68.40 -6.87
CA ILE A 17 -19.13 68.82 -5.73
C ILE A 17 -18.75 67.58 -4.91
N THR A 18 -17.45 67.51 -4.60
CA THR A 18 -16.67 66.47 -3.95
C THR A 18 -16.45 66.69 -2.46
N CYS A 19 -16.11 65.59 -1.76
CA CYS A 19 -15.19 65.40 -0.62
C CYS A 19 -15.85 64.63 0.55
N ALA A 20 -15.22 63.71 1.28
CA ALA A 20 -13.97 62.94 1.14
C ALA A 20 -13.93 61.91 2.31
N LEU A 21 -13.13 60.84 2.15
CA LEU A 21 -12.48 59.98 3.16
C LEU A 21 -13.26 58.81 3.83
N GLY A 22 -12.88 57.59 3.40
CA GLY A 22 -12.28 56.57 4.27
C GLY A 22 -13.17 55.47 4.88
N GLY A 23 -12.91 54.20 4.53
CA GLY A 23 -13.21 53.04 5.39
C GLY A 23 -13.90 51.83 4.73
N ILE A 24 -13.09 50.80 4.42
CA ILE A 24 -13.29 49.34 4.57
C ILE A 24 -14.74 48.82 4.77
N ALA A 25 -15.20 47.94 3.85
CA ALA A 25 -15.73 46.58 4.11
C ALA A 25 -16.63 46.10 2.96
N ALA A 26 -16.42 44.86 2.54
CA ALA A 26 -17.25 44.13 1.58
C ALA A 26 -18.65 43.87 2.14
N VAL A 27 -19.69 44.03 1.31
CA VAL A 27 -20.96 43.31 1.45
C VAL A 27 -21.42 42.90 0.06
N ALA A 28 -21.56 41.59 -0.12
CA ALA A 28 -22.13 40.94 -1.28
C ALA A 28 -23.60 41.34 -1.45
N SER A 29 -24.01 41.68 -2.67
CA SER A 29 -25.42 41.68 -3.07
C SER A 29 -25.69 40.39 -3.85
N ALA A 30 -26.11 39.36 -3.12
CA ALA A 30 -26.76 38.20 -3.71
C ALA A 30 -28.10 38.64 -4.32
N SER A 31 -28.26 38.49 -5.63
CA SER A 31 -29.58 38.49 -6.26
C SER A 31 -30.20 37.12 -6.00
N ASN A 32 -31.25 37.08 -5.18
CA ASN A 32 -32.16 35.96 -5.05
C ASN A 32 -32.71 35.60 -6.45
N GLN A 33 -32.19 34.53 -7.06
CA GLN A 33 -33.00 33.70 -7.94
C GLN A 33 -33.69 32.67 -7.05
N ALA A 34 -35.02 32.63 -7.16
CA ALA A 34 -35.83 31.61 -6.53
C ALA A 34 -35.41 30.24 -7.10
N VAL A 35 -35.11 29.31 -6.20
CA VAL A 35 -34.96 27.89 -6.51
C VAL A 35 -36.33 27.38 -6.92
N GLU A 36 -36.61 27.35 -8.22
CA GLU A 36 -37.66 26.48 -8.76
C GLU A 36 -37.13 25.05 -8.67
N SER A 37 -37.92 24.14 -8.10
CA SER A 37 -37.55 22.73 -8.02
C SER A 37 -37.40 22.16 -9.43
N GLU A 38 -36.24 21.58 -9.72
CA GLU A 38 -35.95 20.74 -10.90
C GLU A 38 -36.83 19.48 -10.85
N ALA A 39 -38.14 19.63 -10.99
CA ALA A 39 -39.05 18.51 -11.16
C ALA A 39 -38.88 18.01 -12.59
N GLU A 40 -37.85 17.20 -12.79
CA GLU A 40 -37.57 16.51 -14.04
C GLU A 40 -38.78 15.65 -14.39
N HIS A 41 -39.21 15.75 -15.65
CA HIS A 41 -40.48 15.22 -16.13
C HIS A 41 -40.44 13.70 -16.38
N GLU A 42 -39.73 12.95 -15.54
CA GLU A 42 -39.72 11.49 -15.56
C GLU A 42 -41.00 10.98 -14.89
N GLN A 43 -42.13 11.02 -15.61
CA GLN A 43 -43.31 10.29 -15.14
C GLN A 43 -43.04 8.79 -15.19
N MET A 44 -42.80 8.21 -14.01
CA MET A 44 -42.61 6.78 -13.82
C MET A 44 -43.82 5.97 -14.31
N ILE A 45 -43.61 5.04 -15.25
CA ILE A 45 -44.54 3.95 -15.54
C ILE A 45 -43.75 2.64 -15.58
N ALA A 46 -44.19 1.66 -14.77
CA ALA A 46 -43.45 0.46 -14.43
C ALA A 46 -43.06 -0.47 -15.62
N THR A 47 -41.74 -0.68 -15.72
CA THR A 47 -40.93 -1.92 -15.91
C THR A 47 -41.14 -2.87 -17.09
N PRO A 48 -40.06 -3.60 -17.44
CA PRO A 48 -40.24 -5.03 -17.67
C PRO A 48 -39.41 -6.00 -16.82
N ASN A 49 -38.51 -5.63 -15.88
CA ASN A 49 -37.85 -6.67 -15.03
C ASN A 49 -37.16 -6.29 -13.69
N ALA A 50 -37.36 -5.10 -13.09
CA ALA A 50 -36.74 -4.79 -11.80
C ALA A 50 -37.56 -5.33 -10.60
N SER A 51 -36.91 -6.02 -9.65
CA SER A 51 -37.50 -6.37 -8.35
C SER A 51 -37.32 -5.28 -7.28
N SER A 52 -36.48 -4.26 -7.53
CA SER A 52 -36.09 -3.24 -6.54
C SER A 52 -35.68 -1.86 -7.07
N GLY A 53 -35.58 -1.65 -8.40
CA GLY A 53 -35.12 -0.39 -9.02
C GLY A 53 -36.23 0.39 -9.74
N SER A 54 -36.05 1.71 -9.89
CA SER A 54 -37.05 2.67 -10.40
C SER A 54 -36.88 3.02 -11.89
N CYS A 55 -36.58 2.07 -12.76
CA CYS A 55 -36.13 2.29 -14.15
C CYS A 55 -36.83 3.42 -14.95
N GLY A 56 -36.03 4.19 -15.71
CA GLY A 56 -36.48 5.32 -16.53
C GLY A 56 -37.41 4.91 -17.70
N VAL A 57 -38.01 5.93 -18.34
CA VAL A 57 -39.13 5.73 -19.28
C VAL A 57 -38.81 6.04 -20.74
N GLU A 58 -37.89 6.96 -21.03
CA GLU A 58 -37.66 7.44 -22.40
C GLU A 58 -36.59 6.63 -23.12
N ARG A 59 -37.02 5.90 -24.17
CA ARG A 59 -36.19 4.97 -24.98
C ARG A 59 -35.24 4.12 -24.12
N TRP A 60 -35.70 3.74 -22.93
CA TRP A 60 -34.92 3.02 -21.92
C TRP A 60 -34.21 1.79 -22.47
N SER A 61 -34.88 1.08 -23.38
CA SER A 61 -34.29 -0.11 -24.00
C SER A 61 -33.04 0.20 -24.83
N VAL A 62 -32.98 1.37 -25.46
CA VAL A 62 -31.80 1.84 -26.22
C VAL A 62 -30.68 2.22 -25.26
N LYS A 63 -31.02 3.01 -24.23
CA LYS A 63 -30.15 3.48 -23.14
C LYS A 63 -29.47 2.32 -22.40
N THR A 64 -30.21 1.25 -22.11
CA THR A 64 -29.70 0.05 -21.41
C THR A 64 -29.28 -1.10 -22.31
N GLY A 65 -29.41 -0.98 -23.64
CA GLY A 65 -29.07 -2.05 -24.58
C GLY A 65 -29.98 -3.28 -24.51
N THR A 66 -31.22 -3.11 -24.06
CA THR A 66 -32.24 -4.16 -24.08
C THR A 66 -33.12 -4.12 -25.34
N ASP A 67 -32.88 -3.19 -26.26
CA ASP A 67 -33.54 -3.13 -27.56
C ASP A 67 -32.96 -4.13 -28.57
N PRO A 68 -33.72 -4.52 -29.62
CA PRO A 68 -33.24 -5.45 -30.65
C PRO A 68 -31.99 -4.99 -31.42
N ASP A 69 -31.73 -3.68 -31.46
CA ASP A 69 -30.64 -3.09 -32.23
C ASP A 69 -29.38 -2.81 -31.37
N ALA A 70 -29.35 -3.22 -30.09
CA ALA A 70 -28.22 -3.01 -29.19
C ALA A 70 -26.89 -3.60 -29.72
N GLY A 71 -26.96 -4.68 -30.51
CA GLY A 71 -25.80 -5.27 -31.17
C GLY A 71 -25.18 -4.40 -32.28
N LEU A 72 -25.82 -3.31 -32.68
CA LEU A 72 -25.24 -2.34 -33.62
C LEU A 72 -24.22 -1.41 -32.95
N VAL A 73 -24.18 -1.35 -31.61
CA VAL A 73 -23.18 -0.56 -30.89
C VAL A 73 -21.83 -1.26 -30.95
N ASN A 74 -20.82 -0.59 -31.50
CA ASN A 74 -19.49 -1.17 -31.61
C ASN A 74 -18.70 -1.02 -30.31
N LEU A 75 -18.91 -1.94 -29.37
CA LEU A 75 -18.21 -1.96 -28.08
C LEU A 75 -16.71 -2.27 -28.18
N ASN A 76 -16.27 -2.87 -29.29
CA ASN A 76 -14.89 -3.29 -29.49
C ASN A 76 -13.99 -2.20 -30.10
N ASN A 77 -14.57 -1.08 -30.54
CA ASN A 77 -13.83 0.02 -31.15
C ASN A 77 -14.27 1.35 -30.52
N PRO A 78 -13.90 1.59 -29.24
CA PRO A 78 -14.20 2.85 -28.58
C PRO A 78 -13.54 4.02 -29.30
N VAL A 79 -14.21 5.17 -29.33
CA VAL A 79 -13.77 6.37 -30.04
C VAL A 79 -13.58 7.51 -29.05
N SER A 80 -12.33 7.94 -28.85
CA SER A 80 -12.00 9.10 -28.01
C SER A 80 -12.49 10.40 -28.64
N GLN A 81 -13.22 11.21 -27.88
CA GLN A 81 -13.73 12.51 -28.30
C GLN A 81 -13.77 13.50 -27.13
N THR A 82 -13.89 14.79 -27.47
CA THR A 82 -14.10 15.85 -26.48
C THR A 82 -15.59 16.15 -26.28
N ILE A 83 -15.93 16.73 -25.13
CA ILE A 83 -17.29 17.25 -24.88
C ILE A 83 -17.66 18.27 -25.98
N SER A 84 -16.76 19.21 -26.27
CA SER A 84 -16.96 20.18 -27.37
C SER A 84 -17.30 19.53 -28.73
N TYR A 85 -16.72 18.37 -29.06
CA TYR A 85 -17.06 17.66 -30.28
C TYR A 85 -18.49 17.10 -30.22
N LEU A 86 -18.85 16.45 -29.12
CA LEU A 86 -20.20 15.88 -28.93
C LEU A 86 -21.27 16.98 -28.94
N ASP A 87 -21.02 18.11 -28.30
CA ASP A 87 -21.88 19.30 -28.30
C ASP A 87 -22.12 19.86 -29.71
N SER A 88 -21.17 19.67 -30.61
CA SER A 88 -21.26 20.16 -32.00
C SER A 88 -22.11 19.26 -32.90
N LEU A 89 -22.46 18.05 -32.45
CA LEU A 89 -23.26 17.11 -33.24
C LEU A 89 -24.68 17.62 -33.41
N THR A 90 -25.29 17.32 -34.56
CA THR A 90 -26.67 17.74 -34.83
C THR A 90 -27.63 16.62 -34.47
N ALA A 91 -28.54 16.87 -33.52
CA ALA A 91 -29.62 15.96 -33.20
C ALA A 91 -30.50 15.70 -34.44
N PRO A 92 -30.94 14.47 -34.70
CA PRO A 92 -31.77 14.15 -35.86
C PRO A 92 -33.15 14.80 -35.73
N SER A 93 -33.71 15.27 -36.84
CA SER A 93 -35.05 15.89 -36.86
C SER A 93 -36.21 14.89 -36.64
N SER A 94 -35.93 13.58 -36.72
CA SER A 94 -36.89 12.51 -36.48
C SER A 94 -36.16 11.22 -36.06
N PRO A 95 -36.78 10.37 -35.21
CA PRO A 95 -36.21 9.09 -34.83
C PRO A 95 -35.93 8.19 -36.05
N PRO A 96 -34.80 7.45 -36.07
CA PRO A 96 -34.44 6.54 -37.16
C PRO A 96 -35.33 5.28 -37.22
N ALA A 97 -35.28 4.58 -38.35
CA ALA A 97 -36.09 3.37 -38.60
C ALA A 97 -35.60 2.14 -37.81
N ASN A 98 -34.30 2.02 -37.61
CA ASN A 98 -33.70 1.22 -36.55
C ASN A 98 -33.58 2.11 -35.33
N SER A 99 -33.74 1.60 -34.11
CA SER A 99 -33.91 2.39 -32.89
C SER A 99 -32.63 3.13 -32.44
N ARG A 100 -31.71 3.46 -33.35
CA ARG A 100 -30.34 3.93 -33.14
C ARG A 100 -29.97 5.06 -34.12
N VAL A 101 -29.60 6.22 -33.61
CA VAL A 101 -29.07 7.37 -34.38
C VAL A 101 -27.60 7.14 -34.74
N GLN A 102 -27.31 7.00 -36.03
CA GLN A 102 -25.94 6.85 -36.53
C GLN A 102 -25.24 8.21 -36.70
N PRO A 103 -23.95 8.34 -36.35
CA PRO A 103 -23.11 7.32 -35.70
C PRO A 103 -23.25 7.28 -34.17
N THR A 104 -23.87 8.29 -33.56
CA THR A 104 -23.84 8.58 -32.12
C THR A 104 -24.28 7.41 -31.23
N GLU A 105 -25.48 6.89 -31.41
CA GLU A 105 -26.08 5.81 -30.61
C GLU A 105 -25.56 4.42 -30.96
N THR A 106 -24.57 4.34 -31.86
CA THR A 106 -23.83 3.13 -32.21
C THR A 106 -22.34 3.19 -31.92
N THR A 107 -21.91 4.30 -31.34
CA THR A 107 -20.51 4.54 -30.99
C THR A 107 -20.37 4.48 -29.47
N LEU A 108 -19.41 3.69 -29.00
CA LEU A 108 -18.90 3.79 -27.64
C LEU A 108 -17.87 4.92 -27.62
N PHE A 109 -18.21 6.04 -26.98
CA PHE A 109 -17.30 7.17 -26.84
C PHE A 109 -16.44 7.04 -25.59
N VAL A 110 -15.23 7.60 -25.66
CA VAL A 110 -14.33 7.79 -24.51
C VAL A 110 -14.13 9.29 -24.34
N VAL A 111 -14.42 9.81 -23.15
CA VAL A 111 -14.35 11.24 -22.84
C VAL A 111 -13.50 11.44 -21.59
N ASP A 112 -12.38 12.16 -21.76
CA ASP A 112 -11.59 12.69 -20.66
C ASP A 112 -12.22 14.01 -20.18
N ALA A 113 -12.60 14.06 -18.91
CA ALA A 113 -13.28 15.22 -18.33
C ALA A 113 -12.95 15.39 -16.84
N THR A 114 -13.48 16.46 -16.25
CA THR A 114 -13.63 16.59 -14.81
C THR A 114 -15.06 16.21 -14.44
N LEU A 115 -15.24 15.23 -13.55
CA LEU A 115 -16.52 15.03 -12.86
C LEU A 115 -16.71 16.17 -11.88
N VAL A 116 -17.68 17.04 -12.13
CA VAL A 116 -17.94 18.24 -11.33
C VAL A 116 -18.97 17.93 -10.26
N GLU A 117 -20.09 17.34 -10.65
CA GLU A 117 -21.22 17.04 -9.77
C GLU A 117 -21.84 15.69 -10.09
N TYR A 118 -22.52 15.09 -9.11
CA TYR A 118 -23.28 13.86 -9.29
C TYR A 118 -24.50 13.80 -8.37
N LYS A 119 -25.55 13.06 -8.76
CA LYS A 119 -26.71 12.73 -7.91
C LYS A 119 -27.27 11.34 -8.24
N LEU A 120 -28.08 10.81 -7.33
CA LEU A 120 -28.98 9.68 -7.58
C LEU A 120 -30.31 10.23 -8.08
N GLU A 121 -30.71 9.79 -9.27
CA GLU A 121 -31.97 10.20 -9.90
C GLU A 121 -33.17 9.44 -9.35
N SER A 122 -34.35 9.96 -9.67
CA SER A 122 -35.62 9.36 -9.29
C SER A 122 -35.81 7.96 -9.90
N ASP A 123 -35.18 7.73 -11.05
CA ASP A 123 -35.23 6.48 -11.80
C ASP A 123 -34.12 5.47 -11.42
N SER A 124 -33.34 5.80 -10.39
CA SER A 124 -32.21 5.03 -9.84
C SER A 124 -30.88 5.16 -10.59
N ASP A 125 -30.83 5.96 -11.64
CA ASP A 125 -29.59 6.20 -12.36
C ASP A 125 -28.68 7.16 -11.59
N TYR A 126 -27.37 7.03 -11.80
CA TYR A 126 -26.44 8.05 -11.35
C TYR A 126 -26.23 9.07 -12.44
N HIS A 127 -26.70 10.29 -12.19
CA HIS A 127 -26.48 11.43 -13.04
C HIS A 127 -25.12 12.04 -12.73
N LEU A 128 -24.29 12.19 -13.75
CA LEU A 128 -22.93 12.73 -13.67
C LEU A 128 -22.82 13.98 -14.54
N VAL A 129 -22.34 15.08 -13.96
CA VAL A 129 -22.01 16.31 -14.68
C VAL A 129 -20.52 16.32 -15.02
N LEU A 130 -20.21 16.13 -16.29
CA LEU A 130 -18.85 16.16 -16.82
C LEU A 130 -18.54 17.55 -17.37
N LYS A 131 -17.29 18.01 -17.21
CA LYS A 131 -16.82 19.29 -17.74
C LYS A 131 -15.43 19.17 -18.34
N ASP A 132 -15.25 19.69 -19.55
CA ASP A 132 -13.95 19.73 -20.21
C ASP A 132 -13.12 20.94 -19.79
N ALA A 133 -11.86 21.00 -20.24
CA ALA A 133 -10.96 22.09 -19.92
C ALA A 133 -11.38 23.45 -20.53
N GLN A 134 -12.28 23.44 -21.52
CA GLN A 134 -12.84 24.63 -22.16
C GLN A 134 -14.12 25.12 -21.47
N GLY A 135 -14.62 24.36 -20.50
CA GLY A 135 -15.81 24.68 -19.72
C GLY A 135 -17.12 24.19 -20.35
N ASN A 136 -17.06 23.40 -21.42
CA ASN A 136 -18.25 22.73 -21.95
C ASN A 136 -18.66 21.61 -21.00
N THR A 137 -19.97 21.39 -20.85
CA THR A 137 -20.52 20.39 -19.95
C THR A 137 -21.38 19.39 -20.69
N MET A 138 -21.36 18.14 -20.24
CA MET A 138 -22.33 17.14 -20.68
C MET A 138 -22.78 16.25 -19.52
N ILE A 139 -23.94 15.61 -19.71
CA ILE A 139 -24.45 14.59 -18.82
C ILE A 139 -23.89 13.22 -19.24
N ALA A 140 -23.58 12.41 -18.24
CA ALA A 140 -23.38 10.99 -18.39
C ALA A 140 -24.18 10.26 -17.31
N GLU A 141 -24.78 9.11 -17.65
CA GLU A 141 -25.64 8.37 -16.74
C GLU A 141 -25.17 6.93 -16.59
N ILE A 142 -25.06 6.47 -15.34
CA ILE A 142 -24.79 5.06 -15.01
C ILE A 142 -26.13 4.44 -14.60
N PRO A 143 -26.71 3.56 -15.45
CA PRO A 143 -27.99 2.95 -15.14
C PRO A 143 -27.96 2.11 -13.86
N ASP A 144 -29.09 1.98 -13.16
CA ASP A 144 -29.23 0.95 -12.14
C ASP A 144 -29.07 -0.45 -12.77
N PRO A 145 -28.11 -1.27 -12.32
CA PRO A 145 -27.97 -2.65 -12.80
C PRO A 145 -29.24 -3.49 -12.69
N ALA A 146 -30.13 -3.21 -11.73
CA ALA A 146 -31.44 -3.87 -11.58
C ALA A 146 -32.41 -3.57 -12.74
N CYS A 147 -32.15 -2.51 -13.49
CA CYS A 147 -32.95 -2.07 -14.62
C CYS A 147 -32.39 -2.51 -15.99
N VAL A 148 -31.28 -3.27 -15.97
CA VAL A 148 -30.65 -3.83 -17.17
C VAL A 148 -31.03 -5.29 -17.34
N GLY A 149 -31.64 -5.63 -18.48
CA GLY A 149 -32.00 -7.01 -18.79
C GLY A 149 -30.77 -7.91 -18.98
N ALA A 150 -30.85 -9.17 -18.53
CA ALA A 150 -29.75 -10.14 -18.59
C ALA A 150 -29.19 -10.43 -19.99
N GLY A 151 -29.91 -10.05 -21.06
CA GLY A 151 -29.47 -10.18 -22.46
C GLY A 151 -28.81 -8.92 -23.04
N SER A 152 -28.69 -7.84 -22.27
CA SER A 152 -28.08 -6.60 -22.74
C SER A 152 -26.56 -6.78 -22.93
N PRO A 153 -25.98 -6.35 -24.06
CA PRO A 153 -24.53 -6.32 -24.23
C PRO A 153 -23.85 -5.28 -23.34
N PHE A 154 -24.61 -4.37 -22.71
CA PHE A 154 -24.10 -3.32 -21.82
C PHE A 154 -24.04 -3.77 -20.35
N ALA A 155 -24.70 -4.88 -20.00
CA ALA A 155 -24.91 -5.29 -18.61
C ALA A 155 -23.61 -5.37 -17.79
N ALA A 156 -22.56 -5.99 -18.33
CA ALA A 156 -21.27 -6.11 -17.64
C ALA A 156 -20.60 -4.75 -17.44
N GLY A 157 -20.68 -3.86 -18.45
CA GLY A 157 -20.12 -2.51 -18.36
C GLY A 157 -20.86 -1.64 -17.35
N ILE A 158 -22.20 -1.65 -17.38
CA ILE A 158 -23.02 -0.90 -16.41
C ILE A 158 -22.72 -1.38 -14.98
N GLN A 159 -22.63 -2.69 -14.76
CA GLN A 159 -22.23 -3.25 -13.45
C GLN A 159 -20.84 -2.78 -13.03
N ASN A 160 -19.87 -2.74 -13.95
CA ASN A 160 -18.53 -2.26 -13.69
C ASN A 160 -18.54 -0.78 -13.29
N ALA A 161 -19.13 0.08 -14.12
CA ALA A 161 -19.22 1.51 -13.86
C ALA A 161 -19.93 1.82 -12.53
N ARG A 162 -21.00 1.08 -12.21
CA ARG A 162 -21.69 1.22 -10.93
C ARG A 162 -20.81 0.83 -9.75
N SER A 163 -20.09 -0.30 -9.86
CA SER A 163 -19.17 -0.77 -8.81
C SER A 163 -18.01 0.21 -8.58
N GLU A 164 -17.40 0.73 -9.65
CA GLU A 164 -16.34 1.75 -9.57
C GLU A 164 -16.86 3.02 -8.89
N PHE A 165 -18.04 3.49 -9.29
CA PHE A 165 -18.67 4.65 -8.68
C PHE A 165 -18.96 4.46 -7.19
N ASP A 166 -19.62 3.34 -6.83
CA ASP A 166 -19.97 3.01 -5.44
C ASP A 166 -18.75 2.76 -4.55
N GLY A 167 -17.63 2.34 -5.15
CA GLY A 167 -16.34 2.23 -4.46
C GLY A 167 -15.75 3.58 -4.05
N LYS A 168 -16.13 4.67 -4.74
CA LYS A 168 -15.60 6.02 -4.50
C LYS A 168 -16.59 6.96 -3.83
N TYR A 169 -17.87 6.85 -4.15
CA TYR A 169 -18.90 7.81 -3.75
C TYR A 169 -20.17 7.11 -3.26
N THR A 170 -20.99 7.87 -2.53
CA THR A 170 -22.35 7.47 -2.18
C THR A 170 -23.29 8.54 -2.73
N ALA A 171 -24.00 8.23 -3.81
CA ALA A 171 -24.94 9.16 -4.41
C ALA A 171 -26.16 9.38 -3.49
N THR A 172 -26.68 10.60 -3.51
CA THR A 172 -27.92 10.99 -2.82
C THR A 172 -28.80 11.73 -3.81
N THR A 173 -30.07 11.97 -3.47
CA THR A 173 -31.04 12.65 -4.34
C THR A 173 -30.79 14.16 -4.49
N SER A 174 -29.60 14.64 -4.13
CA SER A 174 -29.18 16.03 -4.27
C SER A 174 -27.79 16.05 -4.87
N PHE A 175 -27.52 17.05 -5.72
CA PHE A 175 -26.20 17.20 -6.32
C PHE A 175 -25.11 17.30 -5.25
N GLN A 176 -24.07 16.49 -5.46
CA GLN A 176 -22.85 16.47 -4.67
C GLN A 176 -21.68 16.83 -5.56
N THR A 177 -20.76 17.66 -5.06
CA THR A 177 -19.59 18.10 -5.81
C THR A 177 -18.44 17.09 -5.69
N ALA A 178 -17.79 16.77 -6.81
CA ALA A 178 -16.60 15.90 -6.86
C ALA A 178 -15.32 16.68 -7.24
N ASN A 179 -15.35 17.41 -8.36
CA ASN A 179 -14.21 18.13 -8.96
C ASN A 179 -12.94 17.26 -9.13
N ILE A 180 -13.07 16.08 -9.73
CA ILE A 180 -11.93 15.18 -10.00
C ILE A 180 -11.84 14.81 -11.48
N PRO A 181 -10.63 14.56 -12.02
CA PRO A 181 -10.49 14.03 -13.37
C PRO A 181 -11.13 12.64 -13.50
N VAL A 182 -11.75 12.35 -14.64
CA VAL A 182 -12.36 11.07 -15.00
C VAL A 182 -12.17 10.76 -16.49
N GLU A 183 -12.07 9.48 -16.84
CA GLU A 183 -12.23 8.96 -18.20
C GLU A 183 -13.54 8.18 -18.20
N VAL A 184 -14.51 8.62 -19.00
CA VAL A 184 -15.83 7.99 -19.08
C VAL A 184 -15.96 7.29 -20.42
N ARG A 185 -16.36 6.01 -20.39
CA ARG A 185 -16.73 5.26 -21.60
C ARG A 185 -18.24 5.09 -21.62
N GLY A 186 -18.91 5.66 -22.61
CA GLY A 186 -20.36 5.58 -22.68
C GLY A 186 -20.91 5.64 -24.10
N VAL A 187 -22.12 5.14 -24.28
CA VAL A 187 -22.81 5.18 -25.57
C VAL A 187 -23.45 6.55 -25.74
N GLY A 188 -23.22 7.21 -26.87
CA GLY A 188 -23.84 8.52 -27.11
C GLY A 188 -25.34 8.38 -27.29
N PHE A 189 -26.12 9.26 -26.67
CA PHE A 189 -27.58 9.24 -26.77
C PHE A 189 -28.12 10.66 -26.92
N PHE A 190 -29.06 10.87 -27.85
CA PHE A 190 -29.75 12.16 -27.95
C PHE A 190 -31.05 12.09 -27.18
N ASP A 191 -31.21 13.01 -26.25
CA ASP A 191 -32.41 13.16 -25.44
C ASP A 191 -33.09 14.52 -25.64
N PHE A 192 -34.20 14.75 -24.94
CA PHE A 192 -34.83 16.06 -24.86
C PHE A 192 -33.94 17.04 -24.09
N ASN A 193 -34.08 18.32 -24.38
CA ASN A 193 -33.40 19.35 -23.59
C ASN A 193 -34.31 19.73 -22.40
N HIS A 194 -34.02 19.26 -21.19
CA HIS A 194 -34.87 19.50 -20.01
C HIS A 194 -34.28 20.48 -18.99
N GLY A 195 -33.34 21.33 -19.40
CA GLY A 195 -32.90 22.50 -18.63
C GLY A 195 -32.09 22.16 -17.36
N GLN A 196 -31.63 20.92 -17.23
CA GLN A 196 -30.80 20.51 -16.10
C GLN A 196 -29.41 21.14 -16.16
N THR A 197 -28.77 21.17 -15.01
CA THR A 197 -27.34 21.49 -14.88
C THR A 197 -26.51 20.42 -15.61
N GLY A 198 -25.54 20.85 -16.43
CA GLY A 198 -24.60 19.94 -17.08
C GLY A 198 -25.01 19.44 -18.47
N VAL A 199 -26.19 19.78 -18.99
CA VAL A 199 -26.67 19.36 -20.32
C VAL A 199 -25.84 20.01 -21.45
N ALA A 200 -25.54 19.24 -22.49
CA ALA A 200 -24.96 19.76 -23.73
C ALA A 200 -25.97 20.62 -24.53
N PRO A 201 -25.56 21.68 -25.26
CA PRO A 201 -26.49 22.55 -25.99
C PRO A 201 -27.41 21.84 -27.01
N ASN A 202 -27.00 20.67 -27.50
CA ASN A 202 -27.71 19.83 -28.46
C ASN A 202 -28.43 18.62 -27.82
N ALA A 203 -28.50 18.56 -26.48
CA ALA A 203 -29.09 17.48 -25.71
C ALA A 203 -28.49 16.08 -25.96
N ILE A 204 -27.20 16.01 -26.28
CA ILE A 204 -26.46 14.75 -26.27
C ILE A 204 -25.97 14.42 -24.86
N GLU A 205 -26.04 13.15 -24.50
CA GLU A 205 -25.51 12.57 -23.26
C GLU A 205 -24.74 11.27 -23.53
N LEU A 206 -24.01 10.79 -22.53
CA LEU A 206 -23.51 9.41 -22.53
C LEU A 206 -24.43 8.53 -21.68
N HIS A 207 -25.25 7.70 -22.35
CA HIS A 207 -26.15 6.76 -21.70
C HIS A 207 -26.26 5.47 -22.54
N ALA A 208 -25.83 4.32 -22.03
CA ALA A 208 -25.25 4.08 -20.71
C ALA A 208 -23.74 4.38 -20.66
N VAL A 209 -23.28 4.83 -19.49
CA VAL A 209 -21.87 4.69 -19.10
C VAL A 209 -21.58 3.21 -18.82
N LEU A 210 -20.55 2.70 -19.49
CA LEU A 210 -20.11 1.30 -19.41
C LEU A 210 -18.78 1.14 -18.66
N ASP A 211 -18.07 2.24 -18.43
CA ASP A 211 -16.86 2.27 -17.63
C ASP A 211 -16.59 3.70 -17.15
N ILE A 212 -16.10 3.86 -15.93
CA ILE A 212 -15.65 5.14 -15.40
C ILE A 212 -14.35 4.92 -14.64
N ASN A 213 -13.29 5.53 -15.14
CA ASN A 213 -12.01 5.57 -14.45
C ASN A 213 -11.90 6.90 -13.71
N PHE A 214 -11.67 6.85 -12.40
CA PHE A 214 -11.47 8.05 -11.60
C PHE A 214 -9.99 8.37 -11.42
N ASN A 215 -9.64 9.64 -11.65
CA ASN A 215 -8.27 10.11 -11.76
C ASN A 215 -7.47 9.34 -12.82
N PRO A 216 -7.97 9.22 -14.07
CA PRO A 216 -7.11 8.73 -15.13
C PRO A 216 -5.89 9.66 -15.18
N GLY A 217 -4.69 9.09 -15.08
CA GLY A 217 -3.49 9.82 -15.44
C GLY A 217 -3.74 10.58 -16.73
N SER A 218 -3.42 11.86 -16.76
CA SER A 218 -3.74 12.75 -17.87
C SER A 218 -3.21 12.16 -19.20
N GLY A 219 -4.09 11.54 -20.00
CA GLY A 219 -3.92 11.29 -21.43
C GLY A 219 -2.68 10.50 -21.89
N GLY A 220 -2.13 9.60 -21.08
CA GLY A 220 -1.08 8.67 -21.50
C GLY A 220 -1.38 7.31 -20.88
N GLY A 221 -1.78 6.33 -21.70
CA GLY A 221 -2.40 5.10 -21.21
C GLY A 221 -1.66 4.48 -20.02
N ASP A 222 -2.41 4.18 -18.96
CA ASP A 222 -2.08 3.38 -17.79
C ASP A 222 -0.60 2.98 -17.73
N VAL A 223 0.17 3.90 -17.13
CA VAL A 223 1.62 3.84 -17.01
C VAL A 223 1.91 2.81 -15.92
N PRO A 224 2.65 1.73 -16.22
CA PRO A 224 2.93 0.72 -15.22
C PRO A 224 3.56 1.32 -13.96
N PRO A 225 3.25 0.78 -12.77
CA PRO A 225 3.74 1.35 -11.52
C PRO A 225 5.27 1.28 -11.50
N VAL A 226 5.91 2.26 -10.88
CA VAL A 226 7.35 2.24 -10.66
C VAL A 226 7.62 1.47 -9.37
N ALA A 227 8.05 0.21 -9.53
CA ALA A 227 8.46 -0.62 -8.40
C ALA A 227 9.67 -0.01 -7.70
N ASN A 228 9.56 0.18 -6.39
CA ASN A 228 10.69 0.60 -5.58
C ASN A 228 10.61 0.00 -4.18
N PHE A 229 11.78 -0.29 -3.64
CA PHE A 229 11.93 -0.73 -2.25
C PHE A 229 13.31 -0.39 -1.72
N SER A 230 13.38 -0.34 -0.40
CA SER A 230 14.62 -0.39 0.37
C SER A 230 14.62 -1.62 1.27
N ASP A 231 15.79 -2.13 1.56
CA ASP A 231 16.00 -3.23 2.49
C ASP A 231 16.84 -2.78 3.71
N SER A 232 16.67 -3.49 4.81
CA SER A 232 17.57 -3.44 5.96
C SER A 232 17.80 -4.85 6.44
N THR A 233 19.05 -5.24 6.63
CA THR A 233 19.41 -6.60 7.07
C THR A 233 19.88 -6.59 8.52
N ASN A 234 19.43 -7.59 9.27
CA ASN A 234 19.88 -7.90 10.61
C ASN A 234 20.13 -9.41 10.70
N GLY A 235 21.38 -9.80 10.57
CA GLY A 235 21.75 -11.20 10.49
C GLY A 235 21.27 -11.76 9.16
N LEU A 236 20.70 -12.96 9.23
CA LEU A 236 20.10 -13.61 8.08
C LEU A 236 18.71 -13.08 7.71
N THR A 237 18.18 -12.12 8.47
CA THR A 237 16.84 -11.56 8.23
C THR A 237 16.93 -10.23 7.49
N ALA A 238 16.26 -10.13 6.35
CA ALA A 238 16.06 -8.89 5.61
C ALA A 238 14.63 -8.39 5.81
N SER A 239 14.48 -7.15 6.26
CA SER A 239 13.20 -6.44 6.27
C SER A 239 13.13 -5.50 5.08
N PHE A 240 11.99 -5.50 4.39
CA PHE A 240 11.78 -4.73 3.18
C PHE A 240 10.71 -3.66 3.40
N THR A 241 10.95 -2.48 2.86
CA THR A 241 9.97 -1.40 2.79
C THR A 241 9.66 -1.12 1.34
N ASN A 242 8.42 -1.42 0.93
CA ASN A 242 7.91 -1.04 -0.38
C ASN A 242 7.64 0.47 -0.43
N SER A 243 8.27 1.14 -1.39
CA SER A 243 8.11 2.57 -1.68
C SER A 243 7.72 2.80 -3.14
N SER A 244 7.08 1.80 -3.75
CA SER A 244 6.60 1.85 -5.12
C SER A 244 5.55 2.95 -5.27
N THR A 245 5.58 3.59 -6.43
CA THR A 245 4.66 4.67 -6.75
C THR A 245 4.00 4.38 -8.08
N ASP A 246 2.78 4.81 -8.19
CA ASP A 246 2.05 4.85 -9.44
C ASP A 246 1.69 6.32 -9.69
N SER A 247 2.03 6.83 -10.87
CA SER A 247 1.87 8.24 -11.22
C SER A 247 0.42 8.62 -11.53
N ASP A 248 -0.38 7.63 -11.86
CA ASP A 248 -1.69 7.75 -12.48
C ASP A 248 -2.72 6.78 -11.90
N GLY A 249 -2.30 5.98 -10.93
CA GLY A 249 -3.17 5.08 -10.18
C GLY A 249 -2.67 4.79 -8.77
N THR A 250 -2.95 3.58 -8.31
CA THR A 250 -2.55 3.06 -7.01
C THR A 250 -2.04 1.63 -7.15
N VAL A 251 -0.99 1.28 -6.41
CA VAL A 251 -0.52 -0.10 -6.32
C VAL A 251 -1.51 -0.94 -5.49
N VAL A 252 -2.12 -1.96 -6.10
CA VAL A 252 -3.12 -2.83 -5.46
C VAL A 252 -2.57 -4.17 -4.99
N SER A 253 -1.42 -4.60 -5.50
CA SER A 253 -0.77 -5.84 -5.04
C SER A 253 0.75 -5.81 -5.15
N SER A 254 1.41 -6.66 -4.35
CA SER A 254 2.86 -6.86 -4.34
C SER A 254 3.16 -8.35 -4.42
N ALA A 255 4.22 -8.70 -5.16
CA ALA A 255 4.76 -10.05 -5.25
C ALA A 255 6.28 -9.97 -5.13
N TRP A 256 6.82 -10.65 -4.13
CA TRP A 256 8.23 -10.72 -3.81
C TRP A 256 8.79 -12.09 -4.20
N ASP A 257 9.97 -12.08 -4.83
CA ASP A 257 10.86 -13.23 -4.97
C ASP A 257 12.16 -12.89 -4.26
N PHE A 258 12.51 -13.65 -3.22
CA PHE A 258 13.68 -13.38 -2.40
C PHE A 258 15.00 -13.89 -3.01
N GLY A 259 14.95 -14.59 -4.16
CA GLY A 259 16.14 -15.08 -4.84
C GLY A 259 16.74 -16.37 -4.23
N ASP A 260 16.10 -16.95 -3.22
CA ASP A 260 16.40 -18.25 -2.63
C ASP A 260 15.34 -19.33 -2.92
N GLY A 261 14.34 -18.99 -3.75
CA GLY A 261 13.19 -19.83 -4.09
C GLY A 261 11.93 -19.54 -3.27
N SER A 262 12.01 -18.69 -2.25
CA SER A 262 10.87 -18.26 -1.43
C SER A 262 10.20 -17.00 -2.00
N THR A 263 8.89 -16.85 -1.75
CA THR A 263 8.08 -15.72 -2.25
C THR A 263 7.15 -15.15 -1.17
N SER A 264 6.69 -13.90 -1.33
CA SER A 264 5.67 -13.29 -0.45
C SER A 264 4.75 -12.33 -1.21
N SER A 265 3.51 -12.17 -0.74
CA SER A 265 2.56 -11.16 -1.26
C SER A 265 2.28 -10.01 -0.28
N VAL A 266 2.96 -9.99 0.87
CA VAL A 266 2.83 -8.91 1.85
C VAL A 266 3.48 -7.64 1.29
N THR A 267 2.87 -6.46 1.50
CA THR A 267 3.36 -5.19 0.95
C THR A 267 4.82 -4.91 1.33
N SER A 268 5.16 -5.07 2.61
CA SER A 268 6.50 -4.86 3.18
C SER A 268 6.88 -6.05 4.06
N PRO A 269 7.38 -7.16 3.49
CA PRO A 269 7.68 -8.38 4.23
C PRO A 269 8.99 -8.30 5.00
N SER A 270 9.18 -9.25 5.90
CA SER A 270 10.48 -9.65 6.41
C SER A 270 10.74 -11.09 5.95
N HIS A 271 11.98 -11.40 5.58
CA HIS A 271 12.40 -12.72 5.12
C HIS A 271 13.71 -13.14 5.77
N THR A 272 13.80 -14.38 6.23
CA THR A 272 14.99 -14.95 6.85
C THR A 272 15.59 -16.00 5.93
N TYR A 273 16.84 -15.77 5.51
CA TYR A 273 17.57 -16.67 4.63
C TYR A 273 18.24 -17.79 5.43
N ALA A 274 18.34 -18.98 4.83
CA ALA A 274 19.00 -20.12 5.47
C ALA A 274 20.54 -20.00 5.49
N THR A 275 21.13 -19.17 4.64
CA THR A 275 22.58 -19.04 4.51
C THR A 275 22.95 -17.58 4.28
N ALA A 276 24.13 -17.17 4.76
CA ALA A 276 24.68 -15.86 4.44
C ALA A 276 25.00 -15.79 2.94
N GLY A 277 24.71 -14.65 2.32
CA GLY A 277 24.90 -14.50 0.89
C GLY A 277 24.28 -13.21 0.35
N THR A 278 24.55 -12.96 -0.92
CA THR A 278 23.90 -11.91 -1.69
C THR A 278 22.82 -12.53 -2.55
N TYR A 279 21.58 -12.11 -2.32
CA TYR A 279 20.39 -12.60 -3.00
C TYR A 279 19.83 -11.50 -3.90
N ASN A 280 19.42 -11.85 -5.11
CA ASN A 280 18.81 -10.90 -6.03
C ASN A 280 17.30 -10.85 -5.79
N VAL A 281 16.87 -9.98 -4.89
CA VAL A 281 15.46 -9.84 -4.49
C VAL A 281 14.72 -9.05 -5.54
N THR A 282 13.56 -9.55 -5.96
CA THR A 282 12.69 -8.89 -6.94
C THR A 282 11.33 -8.58 -6.34
N LEU A 283 10.94 -7.30 -6.41
CA LEU A 283 9.57 -6.85 -6.15
C LEU A 283 8.87 -6.62 -7.48
N THR A 284 7.73 -7.26 -7.67
CA THR A 284 6.75 -6.95 -8.73
C THR A 284 5.50 -6.36 -8.09
N VAL A 285 5.10 -5.16 -8.50
CA VAL A 285 3.85 -4.51 -8.05
C VAL A 285 2.86 -4.45 -9.21
N THR A 286 1.57 -4.59 -8.89
CA THR A 286 0.47 -4.42 -9.85
C THR A 286 -0.36 -3.21 -9.44
N ASP A 287 -0.73 -2.37 -10.39
CA ASP A 287 -1.63 -1.23 -10.17
C ASP A 287 -3.12 -1.59 -10.33
N ASN A 288 -4.00 -0.61 -10.12
CA ASN A 288 -5.43 -0.74 -10.33
C ASN A 288 -5.84 -0.84 -11.81
N GLY A 289 -4.95 -0.56 -12.76
CA GLY A 289 -5.12 -0.82 -14.20
C GLY A 289 -4.72 -2.24 -14.63
N GLY A 290 -4.13 -3.02 -13.73
CA GLY A 290 -3.65 -4.38 -13.97
C GLY A 290 -2.26 -4.45 -14.61
N LYS A 291 -1.52 -3.33 -14.73
CA LYS A 291 -0.13 -3.33 -15.21
C LYS A 291 0.82 -3.62 -14.08
N THR A 292 2.00 -4.09 -14.47
CA THR A 292 3.04 -4.48 -13.53
C THR A 292 4.33 -3.71 -13.75
N GLY A 293 4.97 -3.37 -12.65
CA GLY A 293 6.34 -2.88 -12.60
C GLY A 293 7.19 -3.76 -11.72
N SER A 294 8.46 -3.92 -12.06
CA SER A 294 9.39 -4.74 -11.30
C SER A 294 10.71 -4.05 -11.01
N LYS A 295 11.25 -4.25 -9.81
CA LYS A 295 12.60 -3.84 -9.42
C LYS A 295 13.33 -5.03 -8.81
N SER A 296 14.56 -5.25 -9.22
CA SER A 296 15.49 -6.17 -8.56
C SER A 296 16.60 -5.40 -7.84
N SER A 297 17.01 -5.88 -6.67
CA SER A 297 18.16 -5.36 -5.94
C SER A 297 18.93 -6.50 -5.29
N ALA A 298 20.26 -6.38 -5.27
CA ALA A 298 21.13 -7.30 -4.57
C ALA A 298 21.08 -6.99 -3.06
N VAL A 299 20.52 -7.91 -2.28
CA VAL A 299 20.44 -7.82 -0.82
C VAL A 299 21.45 -8.77 -0.22
N THR A 300 22.37 -8.24 0.58
CA THR A 300 23.37 -9.07 1.25
C THR A 300 22.96 -9.27 2.69
N VAL A 301 22.65 -10.52 3.03
CA VAL A 301 22.46 -10.96 4.41
C VAL A 301 23.71 -11.67 4.88
N SER A 302 24.12 -11.35 6.09
CA SER A 302 25.29 -11.94 6.74
C SER A 302 24.85 -12.56 8.04
N SER A 303 25.44 -13.65 8.47
CA SER A 303 25.17 -14.24 9.79
C SER A 303 25.51 -13.31 10.98
N GLY A 304 25.94 -12.06 10.74
CA GLY A 304 26.10 -10.99 11.74
C GLY A 304 25.19 -9.80 11.44
N GLY A 305 24.41 -9.37 12.44
CA GLY A 305 23.52 -8.20 12.41
C GLY A 305 24.21 -6.85 12.29
N THR A 306 23.77 -6.05 11.32
CA THR A 306 24.35 -4.76 10.93
C THR A 306 23.87 -3.60 11.83
N GLY A 307 24.61 -3.38 12.91
CA GLY A 307 24.93 -2.03 13.34
C GLY A 307 26.37 -1.72 12.93
N GLY A 308 26.64 -1.48 11.63
CA GLY A 308 27.93 -0.98 11.09
C GLY A 308 29.22 -1.71 11.48
N GLY A 309 29.14 -2.81 12.21
CA GLY A 309 30.27 -3.47 12.84
C GLY A 309 30.64 -4.77 12.15
N THR A 310 31.94 -5.08 12.13
CA THR A 310 32.44 -6.39 11.69
C THR A 310 32.28 -7.39 12.83
N GLN A 311 31.53 -8.47 12.63
CA GLN A 311 31.50 -9.62 13.55
C GLN A 311 32.85 -10.33 13.52
N LEU A 312 33.44 -10.60 14.69
CA LEU A 312 34.75 -11.22 14.82
C LEU A 312 34.74 -12.69 15.25
N LEU A 313 33.64 -13.20 15.79
CA LEU A 313 33.51 -14.59 16.20
C LEU A 313 33.07 -15.48 15.03
N GLY A 314 33.70 -16.63 14.89
CA GLY A 314 33.22 -17.71 14.05
C GLY A 314 32.17 -18.57 14.78
N ASN A 315 31.25 -19.14 14.00
CA ASN A 315 30.15 -19.98 14.49
C ASN A 315 29.37 -19.36 15.68
N PRO A 316 28.90 -18.10 15.59
CA PRO A 316 28.34 -17.36 16.72
C PRO A 316 27.06 -18.01 17.30
N GLY A 317 26.24 -18.65 16.47
CA GLY A 317 25.04 -19.39 16.88
C GLY A 317 25.25 -20.91 16.97
N PHE A 318 26.49 -21.39 17.05
CA PHE A 318 26.82 -22.81 17.23
C PHE A 318 26.32 -23.80 16.15
N GLU A 319 25.81 -23.34 15.02
CA GLU A 319 25.20 -24.14 13.95
C GLU A 319 26.13 -25.15 13.24
N ASP A 320 27.46 -25.05 13.38
CA ASP A 320 28.35 -26.19 13.06
C ASP A 320 28.26 -27.26 14.15
N ASN A 321 27.14 -27.97 14.12
CA ASN A 321 26.73 -28.98 15.10
C ASN A 321 27.63 -30.24 15.11
N SER A 322 28.61 -30.34 14.20
CA SER A 322 29.50 -31.50 14.09
C SER A 322 30.74 -31.38 14.97
N THR A 323 31.26 -30.17 15.12
CA THR A 323 32.51 -29.91 15.86
C THR A 323 32.45 -28.70 16.77
N GLY A 324 31.48 -27.80 16.57
CA GLY A 324 31.40 -26.52 17.27
C GLY A 324 32.51 -25.55 16.89
N SER A 325 33.39 -25.91 15.95
CA SER A 325 34.53 -25.08 15.52
C SER A 325 34.06 -23.68 15.08
N PRO A 326 34.79 -22.60 15.39
CA PRO A 326 36.11 -22.54 16.05
C PRO A 326 36.08 -22.47 17.59
N TRP A 327 34.95 -22.78 18.24
CA TRP A 327 34.88 -22.78 19.70
C TRP A 327 35.65 -23.95 20.31
N SER A 328 36.33 -23.69 21.43
CA SER A 328 36.88 -24.69 22.33
C SER A 328 35.95 -24.82 23.52
N MET A 329 35.39 -26.01 23.74
CA MET A 329 34.34 -26.26 24.72
C MET A 329 34.63 -27.50 25.57
N SER A 330 34.07 -27.54 26.79
CA SER A 330 33.99 -28.78 27.57
C SER A 330 33.20 -29.86 26.81
N SER A 331 33.40 -31.13 27.15
CA SER A 331 32.58 -32.22 26.60
C SER A 331 31.10 -31.97 26.92
N SER A 332 30.21 -32.43 26.04
CA SER A 332 28.74 -32.30 26.15
C SER A 332 28.15 -30.89 26.16
N VAL A 333 28.96 -29.83 26.06
CA VAL A 333 28.43 -28.45 26.01
C VAL A 333 27.77 -28.11 24.68
N LEU A 334 28.29 -28.61 23.55
CA LEU A 334 27.66 -28.38 22.25
C LEU A 334 26.37 -29.19 22.12
N CYS A 335 25.27 -28.48 21.95
CA CYS A 335 23.93 -29.04 21.84
C CYS A 335 23.25 -28.62 20.55
N THR A 336 22.25 -29.41 20.18
CA THR A 336 21.26 -29.06 19.16
C THR A 336 19.87 -29.33 19.70
N ASN A 337 18.85 -28.72 19.10
CA ASN A 337 17.43 -28.99 19.40
C ASN A 337 17.05 -30.48 19.34
N SER A 338 17.86 -31.30 18.66
CA SER A 338 17.64 -32.75 18.51
C SER A 338 18.56 -33.62 19.36
N SER A 339 19.73 -33.12 19.77
CA SER A 339 20.74 -33.92 20.49
C SER A 339 20.67 -33.76 22.00
N CYS A 340 20.11 -32.65 22.49
CA CYS A 340 19.93 -32.36 23.91
C CYS A 340 18.45 -32.21 24.23
N THR A 341 17.98 -32.89 25.27
CA THR A 341 16.58 -32.83 25.71
C THR A 341 16.48 -31.98 26.97
N GLY A 342 15.64 -30.94 26.95
CA GLY A 342 15.38 -30.08 28.11
C GLY A 342 15.52 -28.60 27.79
N GLU A 343 16.43 -28.28 26.87
CA GLU A 343 16.73 -26.92 26.42
C GLU A 343 16.67 -26.83 24.91
N THR A 344 16.49 -25.62 24.37
CA THR A 344 16.46 -25.35 22.93
C THR A 344 17.29 -24.12 22.58
N ALA A 345 17.74 -24.06 21.33
CA ALA A 345 18.39 -22.89 20.75
C ALA A 345 17.46 -21.66 20.82
N HIS A 346 18.04 -20.47 20.99
CA HIS A 346 17.32 -19.21 20.84
C HIS A 346 16.89 -18.99 19.40
N SER A 347 17.80 -19.27 18.46
CA SER A 347 17.50 -19.28 17.02
C SER A 347 18.25 -20.42 16.33
N GLY A 348 17.82 -20.82 15.13
CA GLY A 348 18.45 -21.94 14.43
C GLY A 348 18.29 -23.28 15.18
N THR A 349 19.37 -24.06 15.24
CA THR A 349 19.36 -25.43 15.78
C THR A 349 20.45 -25.71 16.80
N GLY A 350 21.56 -24.98 16.78
CA GLY A 350 22.72 -25.20 17.64
C GLY A 350 22.72 -24.26 18.85
N PHE A 351 23.31 -24.70 19.97
CA PHE A 351 23.53 -23.85 21.14
C PHE A 351 24.59 -24.47 22.06
N ALA A 352 25.09 -23.68 23.01
CA ALA A 352 25.97 -24.17 24.07
C ALA A 352 25.22 -24.28 25.40
N TRP A 353 25.21 -25.45 26.01
CA TRP A 353 24.61 -25.70 27.33
C TRP A 353 25.70 -26.00 28.34
N LEU A 354 25.93 -25.08 29.27
CA LEU A 354 26.88 -25.23 30.36
C LEU A 354 26.15 -25.64 31.65
N ASP A 355 26.76 -26.53 32.43
CA ASP A 355 26.27 -27.04 33.72
C ASP A 355 24.91 -27.76 33.64
N GLY A 356 24.06 -27.66 34.66
CA GLY A 356 22.76 -28.34 34.73
C GLY A 356 22.81 -29.77 35.28
N TYR A 357 23.87 -30.15 36.01
CA TYR A 357 24.08 -31.52 36.52
C TYR A 357 23.53 -31.73 37.93
N GLY A 358 23.36 -30.66 38.71
CA GLY A 358 23.07 -30.72 40.15
C GLY A 358 24.21 -31.32 40.97
N THR A 359 25.44 -31.25 40.47
CA THR A 359 26.67 -31.71 41.14
C THR A 359 27.82 -30.80 40.77
N THR A 360 28.88 -30.74 41.59
CA THR A 360 29.97 -29.80 41.32
C THR A 360 30.57 -30.02 39.94
N HIS A 361 30.36 -29.03 39.07
CA HIS A 361 30.76 -29.08 37.67
C HIS A 361 31.30 -27.73 37.23
N THR A 362 32.09 -27.74 36.16
CA THR A 362 32.61 -26.52 35.55
C THR A 362 32.71 -26.74 34.06
N ASP A 363 31.84 -26.09 33.32
CA ASP A 363 31.87 -26.05 31.87
C ASP A 363 32.51 -24.77 31.34
N THR A 364 33.15 -24.89 30.19
CA THR A 364 33.73 -23.74 29.49
C THR A 364 33.37 -23.74 28.02
N VAL A 365 33.19 -22.53 27.48
CA VAL A 365 33.08 -22.25 26.03
C VAL A 365 33.98 -21.06 25.74
N SER A 366 34.91 -21.21 24.81
CA SER A 366 35.89 -20.15 24.54
C SER A 366 36.30 -20.06 23.08
N GLN A 367 36.64 -18.85 22.63
CA GLN A 367 37.16 -18.60 21.30
C GLN A 367 38.23 -17.51 21.35
N ALA A 368 39.36 -17.75 20.71
CA ALA A 368 40.39 -16.75 20.50
C ALA A 368 39.96 -15.78 19.39
N VAL A 369 40.12 -14.48 19.63
CA VAL A 369 39.73 -13.42 18.69
C VAL A 369 40.71 -12.25 18.75
N SER A 370 41.05 -11.71 17.58
CA SER A 370 41.86 -10.50 17.45
C SER A 370 40.94 -9.31 17.19
N ILE A 371 40.86 -8.38 18.15
CA ILE A 371 40.09 -7.14 17.99
C ILE A 371 40.99 -6.13 17.25
N PRO A 372 40.66 -5.71 16.01
CA PRO A 372 41.54 -4.86 15.21
C PRO A 372 41.82 -3.52 15.87
N SER A 373 43.05 -3.01 15.75
CA SER A 373 43.36 -1.63 16.12
C SER A 373 42.64 -0.63 15.21
N GLY A 374 42.32 0.56 15.73
CA GLY A 374 41.66 1.63 14.95
C GLY A 374 40.13 1.54 14.91
N LYS A 375 39.55 0.59 15.67
CA LYS A 375 38.12 0.53 15.94
C LYS A 375 37.72 1.55 17.01
N THR A 376 36.48 2.02 16.91
CA THR A 376 35.87 2.96 17.86
C THR A 376 35.05 2.27 18.94
N SER A 377 34.57 1.06 18.66
CA SER A 377 33.86 0.23 19.63
C SER A 377 34.11 -1.26 19.38
N ALA A 378 34.00 -2.04 20.45
CA ALA A 378 33.91 -3.49 20.41
C ALA A 378 32.81 -3.93 21.37
N THR A 379 31.77 -4.58 20.86
CA THR A 379 30.56 -4.92 21.61
C THR A 379 30.28 -6.40 21.49
N LEU A 380 30.33 -7.09 22.62
CA LEU A 380 29.87 -8.48 22.73
C LEU A 380 28.38 -8.48 23.06
N SER A 381 27.58 -9.19 22.29
CA SER A 381 26.17 -9.49 22.58
C SER A 381 25.94 -10.99 22.53
N PHE A 382 25.07 -11.52 23.37
CA PHE A 382 24.71 -12.94 23.37
C PHE A 382 23.32 -13.13 23.98
N TRP A 383 22.68 -14.24 23.67
CA TRP A 383 21.43 -14.65 24.29
C TRP A 383 21.71 -15.71 25.35
N LEU A 384 21.17 -15.51 26.54
CA LEU A 384 21.34 -16.41 27.68
C LEU A 384 19.98 -16.80 28.23
N HIS A 385 19.71 -18.09 28.31
CA HIS A 385 18.65 -18.65 29.12
C HIS A 385 19.27 -19.31 30.36
N ILE A 386 18.64 -19.09 31.51
CA ILE A 386 19.07 -19.64 32.79
C ILE A 386 17.87 -20.34 33.40
N ASP A 387 17.94 -21.66 33.47
CA ASP A 387 16.97 -22.50 34.20
C ASP A 387 17.62 -23.00 35.49
N THR A 388 16.88 -22.99 36.59
CA THR A 388 17.42 -23.40 37.89
C THR A 388 16.39 -24.12 38.73
N ALA A 389 16.83 -25.20 39.37
CA ALA A 389 16.09 -25.86 40.44
C ALA A 389 16.38 -25.23 41.81
N GLU A 390 17.29 -24.26 41.90
CA GLU A 390 17.52 -23.49 43.12
C GLU A 390 16.32 -22.58 43.43
N THR A 391 16.03 -22.43 44.72
CA THR A 391 14.89 -21.60 45.19
C THR A 391 15.34 -20.35 45.95
N SER A 392 16.65 -20.19 46.13
CA SER A 392 17.23 -19.04 46.80
C SER A 392 17.04 -17.78 45.97
N THR A 393 16.66 -16.69 46.64
CA THR A 393 16.53 -15.37 46.03
C THR A 393 17.69 -14.43 46.39
N THR A 394 18.65 -14.88 47.21
CA THR A 394 19.77 -14.06 47.69
C THR A 394 21.14 -14.68 47.48
N ASN A 395 21.23 -16.01 47.39
CA ASN A 395 22.51 -16.70 47.26
C ASN A 395 22.71 -17.12 45.79
N ALA A 396 23.82 -16.67 45.22
CA ALA A 396 24.32 -17.11 43.93
C ALA A 396 25.17 -18.38 44.16
N TYR A 397 24.53 -19.54 44.10
CA TYR A 397 25.18 -20.84 44.26
C TYR A 397 25.97 -21.21 43.01
N ASP A 398 25.29 -21.17 41.87
CA ASP A 398 25.85 -21.48 40.58
C ASP A 398 26.09 -20.19 39.81
N THR A 399 27.20 -20.11 39.09
CA THR A 399 27.59 -18.86 38.40
C THR A 399 28.06 -19.11 36.98
N LEU A 400 27.67 -18.21 36.08
CA LEU A 400 28.28 -18.05 34.76
C LEU A 400 29.09 -16.76 34.75
N LYS A 401 30.36 -16.83 34.38
CA LYS A 401 31.21 -15.65 34.19
C LYS A 401 31.62 -15.51 32.73
N VAL A 402 31.59 -14.28 32.25
CA VAL A 402 32.16 -13.92 30.95
C VAL A 402 33.52 -13.29 31.22
N GLN A 403 34.58 -13.94 30.76
CA GLN A 403 35.96 -13.58 31.03
C GLN A 403 36.71 -13.29 29.73
N VAL A 404 37.63 -12.34 29.82
CA VAL A 404 38.61 -12.05 28.77
C VAL A 404 39.95 -12.53 29.27
N LEU A 405 40.58 -13.42 28.51
CA LEU A 405 41.88 -14.02 28.84
C LEU A 405 42.93 -13.56 27.82
N ASP A 406 44.19 -13.55 28.23
CA ASP A 406 45.31 -13.40 27.31
C ASP A 406 45.64 -14.72 26.58
N ALA A 407 46.64 -14.68 25.70
CA ALA A 407 47.08 -15.85 24.94
C ALA A 407 47.69 -16.98 25.81
N SER A 408 48.02 -16.71 27.07
CA SER A 408 48.53 -17.71 28.03
C SER A 408 47.41 -18.37 28.85
N GLY A 409 46.17 -17.89 28.72
CA GLY A 409 45.04 -18.31 29.54
C GLY A 409 44.91 -17.55 30.87
N THR A 410 45.65 -16.45 31.05
CA THR A 410 45.51 -15.60 32.24
C THR A 410 44.28 -14.71 32.08
N VAL A 411 43.40 -14.67 33.09
CA VAL A 411 42.22 -13.79 33.10
C VAL A 411 42.66 -12.32 33.19
N LEU A 412 42.38 -11.56 32.15
CA LEU A 412 42.57 -10.10 32.09
C LEU A 412 41.40 -9.36 32.76
N GLY A 413 40.19 -9.92 32.69
CA GLY A 413 39.03 -9.35 33.35
C GLY A 413 37.81 -10.27 33.31
N THR A 414 36.94 -10.14 34.31
CA THR A 414 35.57 -10.68 34.26
C THR A 414 34.64 -9.54 33.89
N VAL A 415 34.07 -9.61 32.69
CA VAL A 415 33.33 -8.52 32.04
C VAL A 415 31.82 -8.64 32.20
N ALA A 416 31.31 -9.81 32.58
CA ALA A 416 29.95 -10.02 33.06
C ALA A 416 29.88 -11.24 34.00
N GLN A 417 28.86 -11.28 34.85
CA GLN A 417 28.59 -12.41 35.75
C GLN A 417 27.08 -12.59 35.94
N PHE A 418 26.64 -13.84 35.89
CA PHE A 418 25.27 -14.28 36.11
C PHE A 418 25.26 -15.45 37.11
N SER A 419 24.08 -15.81 37.59
CA SER A 419 23.89 -16.90 38.53
C SER A 419 22.46 -17.46 38.46
N ASN A 420 22.17 -18.48 39.26
CA ASN A 420 20.81 -18.97 39.51
C ASN A 420 19.81 -17.84 39.88
N LEU A 421 20.28 -16.72 40.45
CA LEU A 421 19.42 -15.56 40.76
C LEU A 421 18.93 -14.80 39.52
N ASN A 422 19.49 -15.09 38.35
CA ASN A 422 19.16 -14.46 37.06
C ASN A 422 18.23 -15.32 36.20
N ALA A 423 17.66 -16.40 36.76
CA ALA A 423 16.73 -17.28 36.05
C ALA A 423 15.52 -16.52 35.48
N ALA A 424 15.15 -16.84 34.25
CA ALA A 424 14.06 -16.23 33.51
C ALA A 424 13.39 -17.25 32.60
N THR A 425 12.09 -17.08 32.32
CA THR A 425 11.31 -18.03 31.52
C THR A 425 11.84 -18.20 30.09
N ASP A 426 12.35 -17.13 29.49
CA ASP A 426 12.86 -17.12 28.11
C ASP A 426 14.28 -16.56 28.06
N TYR A 427 14.96 -16.75 26.93
CA TYR A 427 16.25 -16.15 26.63
C TYR A 427 16.25 -14.63 26.82
N GLN A 428 17.30 -14.12 27.44
CA GLN A 428 17.55 -12.68 27.59
C GLN A 428 18.79 -12.28 26.79
N GLN A 429 18.68 -11.19 26.04
CA GLN A 429 19.83 -10.63 25.34
C GLN A 429 20.69 -9.82 26.32
N HIS A 430 21.99 -10.07 26.30
CA HIS A 430 22.98 -9.32 27.07
C HIS A 430 23.97 -8.63 26.15
N THR A 431 24.54 -7.54 26.62
CA THR A 431 25.55 -6.77 25.90
C THR A 431 26.65 -6.32 26.85
N VAL A 432 27.89 -6.44 26.41
CA VAL A 432 29.11 -6.14 27.17
C VAL A 432 30.05 -5.32 26.28
N ASP A 433 30.53 -4.19 26.81
CA ASP A 433 31.53 -3.36 26.14
C ASP A 433 32.94 -3.95 26.31
N LEU A 434 33.58 -4.31 25.19
CA LEU A 434 34.94 -4.82 25.11
C LEU A 434 35.91 -3.82 24.49
N SER A 435 35.52 -2.54 24.37
CA SER A 435 36.34 -1.52 23.71
C SER A 435 37.73 -1.33 24.36
N ALA A 436 37.87 -1.68 25.65
CA ALA A 436 39.17 -1.70 26.35
C ALA A 436 40.20 -2.68 25.74
N TYR A 437 39.74 -3.67 24.96
CA TYR A 437 40.57 -4.71 24.35
C TYR A 437 40.84 -4.46 22.85
N ILE A 438 40.46 -3.31 22.31
CA ILE A 438 40.76 -2.92 20.92
C ILE A 438 42.27 -2.92 20.68
N GLY A 439 42.69 -3.53 19.58
CA GLY A 439 44.10 -3.72 19.22
C GLY A 439 44.78 -4.92 19.87
N GLN A 440 44.05 -5.76 20.63
CA GLN A 440 44.59 -6.92 21.31
C GLN A 440 44.07 -8.23 20.72
N SER A 441 44.85 -9.30 20.89
CA SER A 441 44.35 -10.68 20.70
C SER A 441 44.00 -11.25 22.06
N ILE A 442 42.74 -11.63 22.21
CA ILE A 442 42.17 -12.11 23.47
C ILE A 442 41.54 -13.49 23.25
N THR A 443 41.26 -14.19 24.35
CA THR A 443 40.32 -15.31 24.36
C THR A 443 39.08 -14.87 25.12
N LEU A 444 37.93 -14.89 24.47
CA LEU A 444 36.64 -14.73 25.12
C LEU A 444 36.23 -16.08 25.71
N GLN A 445 35.90 -16.13 26.99
CA GLN A 445 35.49 -17.35 27.68
C GLN A 445 34.19 -17.13 28.46
N PHE A 446 33.25 -18.06 28.29
CA PHE A 446 32.16 -18.30 29.20
C PHE A 446 32.54 -19.48 30.09
N ILE A 447 32.46 -19.30 31.40
CA ILE A 447 32.76 -20.34 32.39
C ILE A 447 31.57 -20.48 33.34
N GLY A 448 30.89 -21.62 33.23
CA GLY A 448 29.86 -22.08 34.16
C GLY A 448 30.52 -22.77 35.34
N THR A 449 29.96 -22.60 36.53
CA THR A 449 30.38 -23.32 37.73
C THR A 449 29.15 -23.62 38.56
N GLU A 450 28.89 -24.90 38.72
CA GLU A 450 27.81 -25.44 39.55
C GLU A 450 28.38 -25.95 40.88
N ASP A 451 27.64 -25.74 41.96
CA ASP A 451 27.95 -26.37 43.24
C ASP A 451 27.34 -27.79 43.35
N SER A 452 27.15 -28.34 44.55
CA SER A 452 26.65 -29.72 44.73
C SER A 452 25.20 -29.83 45.20
N GLN A 453 24.42 -28.73 45.16
CA GLN A 453 23.08 -28.68 45.75
C GLN A 453 21.95 -28.95 44.75
N LYS A 454 21.63 -28.01 43.87
CA LYS A 454 20.64 -28.14 42.81
C LYS A 454 21.25 -27.74 41.47
N GLN A 455 20.53 -28.09 40.40
CA GLN A 455 21.00 -27.79 39.07
C GLN A 455 20.72 -26.33 38.69
N THR A 456 21.64 -25.75 37.94
CA THR A 456 21.43 -24.54 37.16
C THR A 456 22.02 -24.71 35.78
N SER A 457 21.16 -24.62 34.75
CA SER A 457 21.54 -24.63 33.35
C SER A 457 21.87 -23.22 32.87
N PHE A 458 22.99 -23.05 32.18
CA PHE A 458 23.31 -21.82 31.46
C PHE A 458 23.35 -22.11 29.96
N VAL A 459 22.31 -21.69 29.25
CA VAL A 459 22.13 -21.98 27.83
C VAL A 459 22.43 -20.72 27.01
N LEU A 460 23.51 -20.80 26.23
CA LEU A 460 24.11 -19.71 25.48
C LEU A 460 23.89 -19.90 23.99
N ASP A 461 23.46 -18.84 23.33
CA ASP A 461 23.26 -18.84 21.88
C ASP A 461 23.53 -17.45 21.28
N ASP A 462 23.70 -17.39 19.95
CA ASP A 462 23.82 -16.16 19.17
C ASP A 462 24.88 -15.18 19.71
N VAL A 463 26.07 -15.71 19.98
CA VAL A 463 27.21 -15.00 20.59
C VAL A 463 27.99 -14.21 19.56
N ASN A 464 27.86 -12.89 19.64
CA ASN A 464 28.31 -11.95 18.64
C ASN A 464 29.29 -10.92 19.22
N LEU A 465 30.51 -10.79 18.70
CA LEU A 465 31.43 -9.68 18.96
C LEU A 465 31.55 -8.75 17.73
N ASN A 466 30.84 -7.63 17.77
CA ASN A 466 30.83 -6.64 16.70
C ASN A 466 31.81 -5.49 16.98
N VAL A 467 32.58 -5.07 15.97
CA VAL A 467 33.48 -3.90 16.07
C VAL A 467 33.19 -2.83 15.01
N GLN A 468 33.13 -1.56 15.40
CA GLN A 468 32.93 -0.44 14.46
C GLN A 468 34.24 0.27 14.12
#